data_AF-A0A9X2XWR3-F1
#
_entry.id   AF-A0A9X2XWR3-F1
#
_cell.length_a   1.000
_cell.length_b   1.000
_cell.length_c   1.000
_cell.angle_alpha   90.00
_cell.angle_beta   90.00
_cell.angle_gamma   90.00
#
_symmetry.space_group_name_H-M   'P 1'
#
loop_
_entity.id
_entity.type
_entity.pdbx_description
1 polymer ?
#
loop_
_entity_poly.entity_id
_entity_poly.type
_entity_poly.pdbx_seq_one_letter_code
_entity_poly.pdbx_strand_id
1 'polypeptide(L)'
;MKTFILTLLFGFVLISCEHKRDVKTLRKLFNETNYDTAVIQSTPLYDSLKNIIISYIDTIFKFRNSRHFVYHGDTGKETQEDADFYNFYYNYGEATSLSYGTGPNDQKLIDEVSVENMPTFIYPSVDRIFKQLGKDKILGFTLWKDSTIEITVKSFYREKENADVGHILVWKRIYATNIDPDFFYRDTLIAPKWTYQIWVDDHQGF
;
A
#
# COMPACT_ATOMS: atom_id res chain seq x y z
N MET A 1 52.85 -32.75 -15.13
CA MET A 1 51.79 -32.40 -14.16
C MET A 1 50.93 -31.27 -14.74
N LYS A 2 50.00 -31.61 -15.64
CA LYS A 2 49.15 -30.66 -16.39
C LYS A 2 47.81 -31.33 -16.72
N THR A 3 47.04 -31.72 -15.71
CA THR A 3 45.75 -32.40 -15.95
C THR A 3 44.82 -32.42 -14.74
N PHE A 4 44.80 -31.39 -13.89
CA PHE A 4 43.95 -31.40 -12.69
C PHE A 4 43.31 -30.05 -12.31
N ILE A 5 43.19 -29.10 -13.25
CA ILE A 5 42.57 -27.77 -12.98
C ILE A 5 41.36 -27.49 -13.88
N LEU A 6 40.87 -28.46 -14.68
CA LEU A 6 39.79 -28.20 -15.64
C LEU A 6 38.40 -28.71 -15.23
N THR A 7 38.24 -29.34 -14.07
CA THR A 7 36.97 -29.98 -13.66
C THR A 7 36.18 -29.23 -12.60
N LEU A 8 36.68 -28.11 -12.07
CA LEU A 8 35.97 -27.33 -11.04
C LEU A 8 35.23 -26.09 -11.58
N LEU A 9 35.22 -25.88 -12.90
CA LEU A 9 34.69 -24.68 -13.55
C LEU A 9 33.34 -24.89 -14.28
N PHE A 10 32.70 -26.06 -14.11
CA PHE A 10 31.40 -26.38 -14.72
C PHE A 10 30.23 -26.49 -13.71
N GLY A 11 30.43 -26.07 -12.45
CA GLY A 11 29.42 -26.17 -11.38
C GLY A 11 28.54 -24.92 -11.16
N PHE A 12 28.80 -23.82 -11.85
CA PHE A 12 28.07 -22.55 -11.70
C PHE A 12 27.15 -22.25 -12.90
N VAL A 13 26.56 -23.29 -13.51
CA VAL A 13 25.46 -23.08 -14.46
C VAL A 13 24.20 -22.79 -13.66
N LEU A 14 23.99 -21.50 -13.39
CA LEU A 14 22.71 -20.82 -13.55
C LEU A 14 21.49 -21.57 -12.97
N ILE A 15 21.37 -21.59 -11.64
CA ILE A 15 20.03 -21.58 -11.03
C ILE A 15 19.53 -20.13 -11.14
N SER A 16 19.27 -19.68 -12.36
CA SER A 16 18.31 -18.61 -12.55
C SER A 16 16.96 -19.27 -12.34
N CYS A 17 16.49 -19.31 -11.09
CA CYS A 17 15.09 -19.58 -10.82
C CYS A 17 14.29 -18.42 -11.42
N GLU A 18 14.02 -18.50 -12.72
CA GLU A 18 13.04 -17.65 -13.38
C GLU A 18 11.69 -18.09 -12.81
N HIS A 19 11.23 -17.39 -11.77
CA HIS A 19 9.93 -17.68 -11.15
C HIS A 19 8.85 -17.45 -12.22
N LYS A 20 8.32 -18.54 -12.75
CA LYS A 20 7.24 -18.47 -13.73
C LYS A 20 5.94 -18.23 -12.99
N ARG A 21 5.40 -17.01 -13.14
CA ARG A 21 4.11 -16.57 -12.58
C ARG A 21 3.00 -17.57 -12.92
N ASP A 22 2.32 -18.11 -11.90
CA ASP A 22 1.20 -19.05 -12.07
C ASP A 22 -0.11 -18.32 -12.39
N VAL A 23 -0.21 -17.83 -13.62
CA VAL A 23 -1.36 -17.08 -14.15
C VAL A 23 -2.68 -17.82 -13.96
N LYS A 24 -2.71 -19.16 -14.01
CA LYS A 24 -3.96 -19.94 -13.89
C LYS A 24 -4.47 -19.92 -12.44
N THR A 25 -3.58 -20.10 -11.48
CA THR A 25 -3.92 -20.04 -10.04
C THR A 25 -4.36 -18.64 -9.65
N LEU A 26 -3.61 -17.61 -10.07
CA LEU A 26 -3.97 -16.20 -9.82
C LEU A 26 -5.33 -15.84 -10.43
N ARG A 27 -5.61 -16.27 -11.68
CA ARG A 27 -6.91 -16.05 -12.33
C ARG A 27 -8.06 -16.68 -11.56
N LYS A 28 -7.87 -17.90 -11.06
CA LYS A 28 -8.88 -18.58 -10.24
C LYS A 28 -9.14 -17.80 -8.95
N LEU A 29 -8.09 -17.45 -8.21
CA LEU A 29 -8.20 -16.67 -6.97
C LEU A 29 -8.87 -15.32 -7.21
N PHE A 30 -8.50 -14.62 -8.27
CA PHE A 30 -9.11 -13.36 -8.68
C PHE A 30 -10.62 -13.50 -8.96
N ASN A 31 -11.03 -14.56 -9.65
CA ASN A 31 -12.45 -14.83 -9.91
C ASN A 31 -13.24 -15.12 -8.62
N GLU A 32 -12.61 -15.75 -7.63
CA GLU A 32 -13.21 -16.07 -6.32
C GLU A 32 -13.26 -14.88 -5.36
N THR A 33 -12.44 -13.84 -5.57
CA THR A 33 -12.29 -12.69 -4.65
C THR A 33 -13.39 -11.65 -4.84
N ASN A 34 -14.37 -11.59 -3.95
CA ASN A 34 -15.51 -10.68 -4.10
C ASN A 34 -15.31 -9.30 -3.47
N TYR A 35 -16.06 -8.30 -3.95
CA TYR A 35 -16.18 -7.01 -3.28
C TYR A 35 -16.77 -7.19 -1.89
N ASP A 36 -16.18 -6.52 -0.92
CA ASP A 36 -16.62 -6.57 0.47
C ASP A 36 -17.82 -5.64 0.69
N THR A 37 -18.99 -6.21 1.01
CA THR A 37 -20.21 -5.43 1.22
C THR A 37 -20.16 -4.56 2.46
N ALA A 38 -19.41 -4.95 3.50
CA ALA A 38 -19.26 -4.15 4.71
C ALA A 38 -18.41 -2.89 4.44
N VAL A 39 -17.44 -2.99 3.52
CA VAL A 39 -16.67 -1.84 3.01
C VAL A 39 -17.59 -0.90 2.24
N ILE A 40 -18.38 -1.42 1.29
CA ILE A 40 -19.33 -0.60 0.52
C ILE A 40 -20.33 0.12 1.44
N GLN A 41 -20.88 -0.58 2.43
CA GLN A 41 -21.81 0.02 3.41
C GLN A 41 -21.17 1.10 4.27
N SER A 42 -19.84 1.08 4.41
CA SER A 42 -19.08 2.07 5.18
C SER A 42 -18.69 3.32 4.37
N THR A 43 -19.16 3.45 3.11
CA THR A 43 -18.91 4.62 2.25
C THR A 43 -19.09 5.98 2.93
N PRO A 44 -20.14 6.23 3.75
CA PRO A 44 -20.30 7.51 4.44
C PRO A 44 -19.14 7.87 5.38
N LEU A 45 -18.47 6.87 5.99
CA LEU A 45 -17.29 7.10 6.82
C LEU A 45 -16.06 7.45 5.98
N TYR A 46 -15.86 6.80 4.84
CA TYR A 46 -14.79 7.19 3.90
C TYR A 46 -15.01 8.59 3.34
N ASP A 47 -16.26 8.98 3.07
CA ASP A 47 -16.60 10.35 2.69
C ASP A 47 -16.28 11.36 3.79
N SER A 48 -16.56 11.00 5.05
CA SER A 48 -16.21 11.83 6.21
C SER A 48 -14.70 12.00 6.34
N LEU A 49 -13.93 10.91 6.21
CA LEU A 49 -12.47 10.93 6.20
C LEU A 49 -11.93 11.83 5.07
N LYS A 50 -12.40 11.60 3.85
CA LYS A 50 -12.03 12.39 2.67
C LYS A 50 -12.35 13.87 2.87
N ASN A 51 -13.52 14.22 3.42
CA ASN A 51 -13.88 15.61 3.68
C ASN A 51 -12.86 16.27 4.63
N ILE A 52 -12.49 15.60 5.72
CA ILE A 52 -11.47 16.10 6.66
C ILE A 52 -10.13 16.31 5.93
N ILE A 53 -9.65 15.30 5.20
CA ILE A 53 -8.35 15.35 4.52
C ILE A 53 -8.32 16.50 3.50
N ILE A 54 -9.34 16.59 2.65
CA ILE A 54 -9.41 17.60 1.59
C ILE A 54 -9.55 19.01 2.16
N SER A 55 -10.30 19.20 3.25
CA SER A 55 -10.40 20.51 3.91
C SER A 55 -9.05 21.04 4.44
N TYR A 56 -8.07 20.16 4.62
CA TYR A 56 -6.75 20.52 5.16
C TYR A 56 -5.57 20.08 4.28
N ILE A 57 -5.80 19.76 3.01
CA ILE A 57 -4.78 19.17 2.13
C ILE A 57 -3.48 19.98 2.09
N ASP A 58 -3.58 21.30 1.88
CA ASP A 58 -2.40 22.18 1.82
C ASP A 58 -1.63 22.21 3.14
N THR A 59 -2.35 22.13 4.27
CA THR A 59 -1.73 22.10 5.61
C THR A 59 -1.02 20.78 5.84
N ILE A 60 -1.62 19.67 5.42
CA ILE A 60 -1.01 18.34 5.51
C ILE A 60 0.27 18.30 4.67
N PHE A 61 0.22 18.71 3.39
CA PHE A 61 1.41 18.75 2.53
C PHE A 61 2.49 19.67 3.08
N LYS A 62 2.14 20.90 3.48
CA LYS A 62 3.12 21.83 4.07
C LYS A 62 3.80 21.24 5.31
N PHE A 63 3.03 20.59 6.18
CA PHE A 63 3.57 19.95 7.38
C PHE A 63 4.52 18.79 7.07
N ARG A 64 4.19 18.01 6.03
CA ARG A 64 4.97 16.84 5.61
C ARG A 64 6.22 17.24 4.83
N ASN A 65 6.12 18.16 3.87
CA ASN A 65 7.26 18.69 3.11
C ASN A 65 8.29 19.34 4.04
N SER A 66 7.85 20.00 5.13
CA SER A 66 8.79 20.58 6.11
C SER A 66 9.58 19.55 6.92
N ARG A 67 9.29 18.26 6.75
CA ARG A 67 9.92 17.12 7.42
C ARG A 67 10.40 16.07 6.42
N HIS A 68 10.28 16.34 5.12
CA HIS A 68 10.64 15.40 4.08
C HIS A 68 12.05 15.72 3.59
N PHE A 69 12.99 14.88 3.99
CA PHE A 69 14.39 14.96 3.57
C PHE A 69 14.71 13.74 2.71
N VAL A 70 15.35 13.99 1.56
CA VAL A 70 15.77 12.98 0.60
C VAL A 70 17.29 12.93 0.57
N TYR A 71 17.85 11.73 0.73
CA TYR A 71 19.29 11.51 0.59
C TYR A 71 19.66 11.29 -0.89
N HIS A 72 20.52 12.16 -1.40
CA HIS A 72 21.02 12.10 -2.77
C HIS A 72 22.38 11.39 -2.80
N GLY A 73 22.39 10.10 -3.16
CA GLY A 73 23.59 9.26 -3.12
C GLY A 73 24.73 9.71 -4.04
N ASP A 74 24.43 10.48 -5.08
CA ASP A 74 25.39 11.10 -6.00
C ASP A 74 26.16 12.27 -5.35
N THR A 75 25.50 13.05 -4.50
CA THR A 75 26.10 14.21 -3.82
C THR A 75 26.46 13.96 -2.36
N GLY A 76 25.95 12.88 -1.77
CA GLY A 76 26.07 12.56 -0.35
C GLY A 76 25.32 13.53 0.58
N LYS A 77 24.36 14.30 0.05
CA LYS A 77 23.63 15.33 0.80
C LYS A 77 22.19 14.92 1.03
N GLU A 78 21.66 15.35 2.17
CA GLU A 78 20.22 15.39 2.40
C GLU A 78 19.68 16.76 2.01
N THR A 79 18.62 16.78 1.21
CA THR A 79 17.91 18.02 0.89
C THR A 79 16.44 17.90 1.25
N GLN A 80 15.82 19.03 1.62
CA GLN A 80 14.39 19.08 1.86
C GLN A 80 13.66 19.21 0.53
N GLU A 81 12.75 18.28 0.26
CA GLU A 81 12.01 18.22 -1.01
C GLU A 81 10.50 18.16 -0.78
N ASP A 82 9.74 18.56 -1.80
CA ASP A 82 8.30 18.36 -1.85
C ASP A 82 8.01 16.98 -2.45
N ALA A 83 7.07 16.22 -1.87
CA ALA A 83 6.62 14.95 -2.44
C ALA A 83 5.32 15.12 -3.24
N ASP A 84 5.11 14.27 -4.24
CA ASP A 84 3.85 14.21 -5.00
C ASP A 84 2.75 13.47 -4.24
N PHE A 85 3.11 12.66 -3.25
CA PHE A 85 2.17 11.96 -2.38
C PHE A 85 2.78 11.65 -1.01
N TYR A 86 1.90 11.36 -0.05
CA TYR A 86 2.26 10.83 1.26
C TYR A 86 1.37 9.66 1.65
N ASN A 87 1.97 8.66 2.28
CA ASN A 87 1.26 7.51 2.86
C ASN A 87 0.97 7.76 4.35
N PHE A 88 -0.21 7.32 4.79
CA PHE A 88 -0.69 7.41 6.16
C PHE A 88 -1.32 6.08 6.56
N TYR A 89 -0.59 5.25 7.29
CA TYR A 89 -1.04 3.99 7.87
C TYR A 89 -1.38 4.15 9.34
N TYR A 90 -2.37 3.38 9.76
CA TYR A 90 -2.81 3.35 11.15
C TYR A 90 -2.21 2.14 11.84
N ASN A 91 -1.62 2.36 13.02
CA ASN A 91 -1.01 1.29 13.79
C ASN A 91 -2.10 0.55 14.58
N TYR A 92 -2.47 -0.64 14.11
CA TYR A 92 -3.34 -1.56 14.84
C TYR A 92 -2.58 -2.52 15.77
N GLY A 93 -1.28 -2.32 15.98
CA GLY A 93 -0.43 -3.18 16.81
C GLY A 93 0.10 -4.42 16.09
N GLU A 94 0.06 -4.44 14.76
CA GLU A 94 0.39 -5.61 13.93
C GLU A 94 1.42 -5.30 12.81
N ALA A 95 1.89 -4.06 12.69
CA ALA A 95 2.67 -3.59 11.54
C ALA A 95 4.18 -3.83 11.73
N THR A 96 4.70 -5.01 11.38
CA THR A 96 6.10 -5.40 11.61
C THR A 96 7.12 -4.82 10.61
N SER A 97 6.74 -4.57 9.35
CA SER A 97 7.68 -4.16 8.29
C SER A 97 7.83 -2.65 8.12
N LEU A 98 6.90 -1.86 8.66
CA LEU A 98 6.88 -0.40 8.59
C LEU A 98 6.96 0.25 9.98
N SER A 99 7.44 -0.49 10.98
CA SER A 99 7.59 -0.02 12.36
C SER A 99 9.03 -0.07 12.85
N TYR A 100 9.31 0.81 13.81
CA TYR A 100 10.40 0.65 14.76
C TYR A 100 9.88 -0.15 15.97
N GLY A 101 10.72 -1.02 16.54
CA GLY A 101 10.37 -1.88 17.68
C GLY A 101 10.71 -3.36 17.41
N THR A 102 11.06 -4.12 18.44
CA THR A 102 11.52 -5.53 18.27
C THR A 102 10.63 -6.55 18.98
N GLY A 103 9.61 -6.09 19.72
CA GLY A 103 8.67 -6.91 20.44
C GLY A 103 7.21 -6.69 20.02
N PRO A 104 6.28 -7.49 20.56
CA PRO A 104 4.86 -7.41 20.25
C PRO A 104 4.14 -6.20 20.87
N ASN A 105 4.80 -5.44 21.78
CA ASN A 105 4.18 -4.34 22.54
C ASN A 105 4.81 -2.96 22.28
N ASP A 106 5.85 -2.87 21.45
CA ASP A 106 6.64 -1.67 21.17
C ASP A 106 6.67 -1.32 19.67
N GLN A 107 5.86 -1.98 18.84
CA GLN A 107 5.74 -1.65 17.41
C GLN A 107 5.10 -0.26 17.25
N LYS A 108 5.89 0.70 16.76
CA LYS A 108 5.43 2.02 16.34
C LYS A 108 5.76 2.23 14.87
N LEU A 109 4.76 2.58 14.06
CA LEU A 109 5.00 2.94 12.66
C LEU A 109 6.05 4.05 12.55
N ILE A 110 6.91 3.96 11.53
CA ILE A 110 7.87 5.02 11.22
C ILE A 110 7.12 6.32 10.97
N ASP A 111 7.68 7.45 11.40
CA ASP A 111 6.98 8.75 11.35
C ASP A 111 6.65 9.14 9.90
N GLU A 112 7.43 8.67 8.91
CA GLU A 112 7.21 8.88 7.48
C GLU A 112 5.92 8.26 6.97
N VAL A 113 5.31 7.31 7.66
CA VAL A 113 4.06 6.70 7.18
C VAL A 113 2.97 6.67 8.24
N SER A 114 3.25 7.00 9.50
CA SER A 114 2.25 7.00 10.55
C SER A 114 1.20 8.10 10.35
N VAL A 115 -0.07 7.72 10.47
CA VAL A 115 -1.21 8.65 10.56
C VAL A 115 -1.12 9.58 11.78
N GLU A 116 -0.38 9.18 12.83
CA GLU A 116 -0.11 10.05 13.99
C GLU A 116 0.78 11.24 13.61
N ASN A 117 1.55 11.12 12.53
CA ASN A 117 2.37 12.21 12.00
C ASN A 117 1.57 13.12 11.04
N MET A 118 0.38 13.49 11.48
CA MET A 118 -0.45 14.56 10.92
C MET A 118 -0.40 15.79 11.85
N PRO A 119 -0.79 16.98 11.36
CA PRO A 119 -1.02 18.11 12.25
C PRO A 119 -1.95 17.74 13.42
N THR A 120 -1.58 18.13 14.64
CA THR A 120 -2.20 17.67 15.90
C THR A 120 -3.68 18.01 16.02
N PHE A 121 -4.17 19.03 15.31
CA PHE A 121 -5.58 19.40 15.27
C PHE A 121 -6.40 18.58 14.25
N ILE A 122 -5.76 17.92 13.29
CA ILE A 122 -6.40 17.07 12.28
C ILE A 122 -6.49 15.63 12.78
N TYR A 123 -5.40 15.12 13.35
CA TYR A 123 -5.25 13.72 13.74
C TYR A 123 -6.43 13.18 14.57
N PRO A 124 -6.96 13.84 15.63
CA PRO A 124 -8.05 13.29 16.43
C PRO A 124 -9.33 13.01 15.63
N SER A 125 -9.58 13.79 14.57
CA SER A 125 -10.76 13.58 13.71
C SER A 125 -10.53 12.39 12.78
N VAL A 126 -9.33 12.24 12.25
CA VAL A 126 -8.93 11.10 11.42
C VAL A 126 -8.93 9.81 12.24
N ASP A 127 -8.29 9.81 13.41
CA ASP A 127 -8.23 8.72 14.38
C ASP A 127 -9.62 8.17 14.72
N ARG A 128 -10.58 9.06 14.99
CA ARG A 128 -11.97 8.67 15.25
C ARG A 128 -12.57 7.86 14.10
N ILE A 129 -12.36 8.28 12.85
CA ILE A 129 -12.88 7.57 11.68
C ILE A 129 -12.19 6.21 11.51
N PHE A 130 -10.87 6.14 11.68
CA PHE A 130 -10.12 4.88 11.65
C PHE A 130 -10.60 3.88 12.71
N LYS A 131 -10.90 4.35 13.92
CA LYS A 131 -11.47 3.52 15.00
C LYS A 131 -12.89 3.02 14.68
N GLN A 132 -13.71 3.84 14.02
CA GLN A 132 -15.06 3.45 13.60
C GLN A 132 -15.06 2.44 12.45
N LEU A 133 -14.14 2.59 11.50
CA LEU A 133 -13.96 1.66 10.39
C LEU A 133 -13.36 0.33 10.87
N GLY A 134 -12.33 0.40 11.71
CA GLY A 134 -11.60 -0.76 12.22
C GLY A 134 -10.64 -1.38 11.20
N LYS A 135 -9.76 -2.25 11.68
CA LYS A 135 -8.65 -2.83 10.90
C LYS A 135 -9.07 -3.64 9.67
N ASP A 136 -10.29 -4.17 9.68
CA ASP A 136 -10.81 -4.98 8.56
C ASP A 136 -11.31 -4.13 7.38
N LYS A 137 -11.39 -2.80 7.56
CA LYS A 137 -11.96 -1.87 6.58
C LYS A 137 -11.00 -0.75 6.18
N ILE A 138 -9.99 -0.47 6.98
CA ILE A 138 -8.98 0.52 6.63
C ILE A 138 -7.65 0.17 7.28
N LEU A 139 -6.59 0.16 6.48
CA LEU A 139 -5.20 0.05 6.96
C LEU A 139 -4.50 1.41 6.89
N GLY A 140 -4.85 2.22 5.89
CA GLY A 140 -4.24 3.51 5.65
C GLY A 140 -4.73 4.15 4.36
N PHE A 141 -4.12 5.27 3.99
CA PHE A 141 -4.38 5.92 2.72
C PHE A 141 -3.14 6.62 2.17
N THR A 142 -3.10 6.76 0.85
CA THR A 142 -2.18 7.62 0.12
C THR A 142 -2.92 8.89 -0.29
N LEU A 143 -2.35 10.03 0.04
CA LEU A 143 -2.84 11.34 -0.36
C LEU A 143 -1.92 11.92 -1.44
N TRP A 144 -2.48 12.18 -2.60
CA TRP A 144 -1.78 12.74 -3.75
C TRP A 144 -1.97 14.26 -3.82
N LYS A 145 -0.99 14.95 -4.40
CA LYS A 145 -0.99 16.42 -4.57
C LYS A 145 -2.15 16.93 -5.43
N ASP A 146 -2.66 16.10 -6.34
CA ASP A 146 -3.85 16.38 -7.16
C ASP A 146 -5.18 16.17 -6.41
N SER A 147 -5.11 15.93 -5.09
CA SER A 147 -6.21 15.59 -4.20
C SER A 147 -6.82 14.21 -4.40
N THR A 148 -6.20 13.32 -5.17
CA THR A 148 -6.59 11.90 -5.18
C THR A 148 -6.34 11.30 -3.80
N ILE A 149 -7.25 10.45 -3.33
CA ILE A 149 -7.07 9.65 -2.12
C ILE A 149 -7.23 8.17 -2.49
N GLU A 150 -6.21 7.37 -2.19
CA GLU A 150 -6.23 5.92 -2.36
C GLU A 150 -6.21 5.28 -0.98
N ILE A 151 -7.33 4.72 -0.54
CA ILE A 151 -7.49 4.08 0.77
C ILE A 151 -7.18 2.60 0.62
N THR A 152 -6.15 2.14 1.33
CA THR A 152 -5.88 0.71 1.48
C THR A 152 -6.88 0.16 2.49
N VAL A 153 -7.83 -0.65 2.02
CA VAL A 153 -8.89 -1.23 2.85
C VAL A 153 -8.35 -2.44 3.61
N LYS A 154 -7.82 -3.40 2.85
CA LYS A 154 -7.19 -4.62 3.35
C LYS A 154 -6.23 -5.16 2.30
N SER A 155 -5.17 -5.79 2.77
CA SER A 155 -4.25 -6.57 1.96
C SER A 155 -3.85 -7.80 2.77
N PHE A 156 -3.81 -8.96 2.13
CA PHE A 156 -3.44 -10.20 2.80
C PHE A 156 -2.77 -11.17 1.83
N TYR A 157 -1.81 -11.92 2.37
CA TYR A 157 -1.12 -12.99 1.68
C TYR A 157 -1.90 -14.30 1.80
N ARG A 158 -2.03 -15.03 0.69
CA ARG A 158 -2.58 -16.39 0.65
C ARG A 158 -1.47 -17.39 0.34
N GLU A 159 -0.94 -17.98 1.41
CA GLU A 159 0.18 -18.93 1.35
C GLU A 159 -0.04 -20.07 0.35
N LYS A 160 -1.24 -20.66 0.34
CA LYS A 160 -1.58 -21.76 -0.56
C LYS A 160 -1.43 -21.41 -2.04
N GLU A 161 -1.80 -20.19 -2.41
CA GLU A 161 -1.73 -19.70 -3.79
C GLU A 161 -0.45 -18.90 -4.08
N ASN A 162 0.39 -18.68 -3.05
CA ASN A 162 1.53 -17.75 -3.05
C ASN A 162 1.19 -16.40 -3.68
N ALA A 163 0.10 -15.79 -3.23
CA ALA A 163 -0.49 -14.61 -3.86
C ALA A 163 -0.89 -13.55 -2.84
N ASP A 164 -0.70 -12.28 -3.21
CA ASP A 164 -1.21 -11.14 -2.46
C ASP A 164 -2.57 -10.72 -3.03
N VAL A 165 -3.53 -10.46 -2.14
CA VAL A 165 -4.85 -9.95 -2.49
C VAL A 165 -5.00 -8.57 -1.86
N GLY A 166 -5.35 -7.58 -2.67
CA GLY A 166 -5.52 -6.21 -2.22
C GLY A 166 -6.87 -5.63 -2.57
N HIS A 167 -7.37 -4.79 -1.65
CA HIS A 167 -8.62 -4.06 -1.77
C HIS A 167 -8.34 -2.57 -1.54
N ILE A 168 -8.72 -1.73 -2.50
CA ILE A 168 -8.45 -0.29 -2.48
C ILE A 168 -9.73 0.48 -2.80
N LEU A 169 -10.00 1.55 -2.05
CA LEU A 169 -10.99 2.56 -2.44
C LEU A 169 -10.27 3.79 -2.98
N VAL A 170 -10.67 4.24 -4.16
CA VAL A 170 -10.06 5.41 -4.79
C VAL A 170 -11.08 6.52 -4.91
N TRP A 171 -10.76 7.68 -4.35
CA TRP A 171 -11.52 8.91 -4.53
C TRP A 171 -10.88 9.80 -5.58
N LYS A 172 -11.69 10.30 -6.53
CA LYS A 172 -11.26 11.26 -7.57
C LYS A 172 -10.20 10.71 -8.54
N ARG A 173 -10.14 9.38 -8.74
CA ARG A 173 -9.43 8.77 -9.86
C ARG A 173 -10.25 7.63 -10.44
N ILE A 174 -10.41 7.66 -11.75
CA ILE A 174 -11.01 6.57 -12.53
C ILE A 174 -9.82 5.89 -13.19
N TYR A 175 -9.46 4.69 -12.74
CA TYR A 175 -8.36 3.96 -13.33
C TYR A 175 -8.84 2.87 -14.29
N ALA A 176 -8.14 2.85 -15.42
CA ALA A 176 -7.93 1.82 -16.42
C ALA A 176 -9.06 0.82 -16.73
N THR A 177 -9.56 0.93 -17.98
CA THR A 177 -9.78 -0.25 -18.82
C THR A 177 -8.52 -1.12 -18.76
N ASN A 178 -8.61 -2.26 -18.08
CA ASN A 178 -7.52 -3.23 -18.06
C ASN A 178 -7.29 -3.77 -19.48
N ILE A 179 -6.18 -3.38 -20.09
CA ILE A 179 -5.79 -3.81 -21.44
C ILE A 179 -4.83 -5.01 -21.41
N ASP A 180 -4.34 -5.39 -20.23
CA ASP A 180 -3.42 -6.51 -20.05
C ASP A 180 -4.18 -7.73 -19.51
N PRO A 181 -4.30 -8.82 -20.28
CA PRO A 181 -5.02 -10.01 -19.84
C PRO A 181 -4.40 -10.69 -18.60
N ASP A 182 -3.14 -10.39 -18.28
CA ASP A 182 -2.38 -10.98 -17.17
C ASP A 182 -2.24 -10.04 -15.97
N PHE A 183 -2.89 -8.88 -16.00
CA PHE A 183 -3.07 -8.04 -14.81
C PHE A 183 -4.40 -8.40 -14.13
N PHE A 184 -4.37 -8.99 -12.93
CA PHE A 184 -5.59 -9.42 -12.25
C PHE A 184 -6.18 -8.30 -11.41
N TYR A 185 -6.82 -7.37 -12.10
CA TYR A 185 -7.42 -6.17 -11.52
C TYR A 185 -8.84 -6.01 -12.04
N ARG A 186 -9.78 -5.65 -11.15
CA ARG A 186 -11.11 -5.16 -11.50
C ARG A 186 -11.55 -4.06 -10.56
N ASP A 187 -12.46 -3.24 -11.04
CA ASP A 187 -13.08 -2.21 -10.23
C ASP A 187 -14.58 -2.05 -10.48
N THR A 188 -15.21 -1.27 -9.61
CA THR A 188 -16.61 -0.88 -9.73
C THR A 188 -16.83 0.47 -9.04
N LEU A 189 -17.74 1.28 -9.60
CA LEU A 189 -18.18 2.51 -8.96
C LEU A 189 -19.17 2.17 -7.85
N ILE A 190 -18.86 2.56 -6.61
CA ILE A 190 -19.70 2.27 -5.44
C ILE A 190 -20.49 3.50 -4.96
N ALA A 191 -20.01 4.70 -5.31
CA ALA A 191 -20.67 5.98 -5.07
C ALA A 191 -20.07 7.05 -6.01
N PRO A 192 -20.65 8.26 -6.14
CA PRO A 192 -20.07 9.31 -6.97
C PRO A 192 -18.60 9.57 -6.62
N LYS A 193 -17.70 9.37 -7.61
CA LYS A 193 -16.24 9.51 -7.49
C LYS A 193 -15.53 8.51 -6.56
N TRP A 194 -16.21 7.49 -6.08
CA TRP A 194 -15.63 6.39 -5.30
C TRP A 194 -15.60 5.10 -6.12
N THR A 195 -14.40 4.64 -6.40
CA THR A 195 -14.14 3.38 -7.11
C THR A 195 -13.61 2.36 -6.12
N TYR A 196 -14.20 1.16 -6.09
CA TYR A 196 -13.67 0.02 -5.33
C TYR A 196 -12.92 -0.90 -6.27
N GLN A 197 -11.63 -1.07 -6.01
CA GLN A 197 -10.71 -1.91 -6.74
C GLN A 197 -10.34 -3.16 -5.96
N ILE A 198 -10.19 -4.26 -6.69
CA ILE A 198 -9.59 -5.51 -6.21
C ILE A 198 -8.45 -5.86 -7.16
N TRP A 199 -7.31 -6.23 -6.58
CA TRP A 199 -6.21 -6.80 -7.33
C TRP A 199 -5.72 -8.08 -6.67
N VAL A 200 -5.14 -8.96 -7.50
CA VAL A 200 -4.43 -10.17 -7.09
C VAL A 200 -3.10 -10.18 -7.81
N ASP A 201 -2.02 -10.44 -7.09
CA ASP A 201 -0.70 -10.58 -7.71
C ASP A 201 0.09 -11.74 -7.09
N ASP A 202 1.15 -12.17 -7.78
CA ASP A 202 2.08 -13.11 -7.18
C ASP A 202 2.83 -12.45 -6.01
N HIS A 203 3.02 -13.21 -4.94
CA HIS A 203 3.76 -12.72 -3.80
C HIS A 203 5.26 -12.67 -4.14
N GLN A 204 5.82 -11.46 -4.17
CA GLN A 204 7.22 -11.23 -4.52
C GLN A 204 8.18 -11.35 -3.32
N GLY A 205 7.67 -11.47 -2.09
CA GLY A 205 8.46 -11.52 -0.87
C GLY A 205 9.11 -10.17 -0.50
N PHE A 206 9.18 -9.89 0.80
CA PHE A 206 10.11 -8.93 1.41
C PHE A 206 10.78 -9.60 2.61
#